data_AF-A0A2H9N3L7-F1
#
_entry.id   AF-A0A2H9N3L7-F1
#
_cell.length_a   1.000
_cell.length_b   1.000
_cell.length_c   1.000
_cell.angle_alpha   90.00
_cell.angle_beta   90.00
_cell.angle_gamma   90.00
#
_symmetry.space_group_name_H-M   'P 1'
#
loop_
_entity.id
_entity.type
_entity.pdbx_description
1 polymer ?
#
loop_
_entity_poly.entity_id
_entity_poly.type
_entity_poly.pdbx_seq_one_letter_code
_entity_poly.pdbx_strand_id
1 'polypeptide(L)'
;GQVVYEEAIKEIKEIIRRNLMKLKNSERTVIEEVFFRGKNITQISKDLKVSRSCINYRLKKGMTNLKKLIVEEIGVDNVERLIKSTIKLH
;
A
#
# COMPACT_ATOMS: atom_id res chain seq x y z
N GLY A 1 -0.52 10.96 23.54
CA GLY A 1 -1.44 12.03 23.11
C GLY A 1 -1.40 12.15 21.61
N GLN A 2 -0.49 12.97 21.07
CA GLN A 2 -0.35 13.21 19.62
C GLN A 2 0.99 12.71 19.05
N VAL A 3 2.09 12.83 19.81
CA VAL A 3 3.43 12.34 19.42
C VAL A 3 3.44 10.83 19.14
N VAL A 4 2.79 10.04 20.02
CA VAL A 4 2.65 8.58 19.85
C VAL A 4 1.88 8.20 18.57
N TYR A 5 0.95 9.04 18.14
CA TYR A 5 0.16 8.81 16.92
C TYR A 5 1.00 9.09 15.66
N GLU A 6 1.77 10.17 15.66
CA GLU A 6 2.66 10.53 14.55
C GLU A 6 3.77 9.48 14.35
N GLU A 7 4.33 8.95 15.44
CA GLU A 7 5.31 7.86 15.41
C GLU A 7 4.72 6.58 14.80
N ALA A 8 3.51 6.19 15.20
CA ALA A 8 2.82 5.02 14.66
C ALA A 8 2.53 5.17 13.15
N ILE A 9 2.10 6.36 12.70
CA ILE A 9 1.91 6.63 11.27
C ILE A 9 3.23 6.50 10.50
N LYS A 10 4.33 7.03 11.05
CA LYS A 10 5.64 6.97 10.41
C LYS A 10 6.10 5.52 10.26
N GLU A 11 5.92 4.70 11.29
CA GLU A 11 6.22 3.28 11.28
C GLU A 11 5.40 2.54 10.20
N ILE A 12 4.08 2.76 10.15
CA ILE A 12 3.20 2.15 9.13
C ILE A 12 3.65 2.54 7.71
N LYS A 13 3.99 3.81 7.49
CA LYS A 13 4.47 4.29 6.18
C LYS A 13 5.78 3.60 5.77
N GLU A 14 6.71 3.41 6.70
CA GLU A 14 7.96 2.71 6.44
C GLU A 14 7.74 1.22 6.13
N ILE A 15 6.88 0.53 6.89
CA ILE A 15 6.49 -0.86 6.61
C ILE A 15 5.91 -0.98 5.20
N ILE A 16 5.00 -0.09 4.82
CA ILE A 16 4.40 -0.08 3.49
C ILE A 16 5.48 0.15 2.42
N ARG A 17 6.37 1.14 2.59
CA ARG A 17 7.44 1.43 1.63
C ARG A 17 8.39 0.25 1.43
N ARG A 18 8.86 -0.37 2.52
CA ARG A 18 9.76 -1.53 2.44
C ARG A 18 9.11 -2.70 1.69
N ASN A 19 7.82 -2.95 1.94
CA ASN A 19 7.10 -4.03 1.28
C ASN A 19 6.71 -3.72 -0.17
N LEU A 20 6.46 -2.45 -0.51
CA LEU A 20 6.27 -2.03 -1.90
C LEU A 20 7.50 -2.35 -2.77
N MET A 21 8.71 -2.21 -2.22
CA MET A 21 9.96 -2.51 -2.93
C MET A 21 10.17 -4.00 -3.23
N LYS A 22 9.45 -4.89 -2.54
CA LYS A 22 9.47 -6.34 -2.76
C LYS A 22 8.50 -6.80 -3.85
N LEU A 23 7.60 -5.92 -4.30
CA LEU A 23 6.63 -6.25 -5.36
C LEU A 23 7.28 -6.28 -6.75
N LYS A 24 6.61 -6.96 -7.69
CA LYS A 24 6.94 -6.84 -9.11
C LYS A 24 6.79 -5.39 -9.56
N ASN A 25 7.69 -4.91 -10.41
CA ASN A 25 7.69 -3.51 -10.86
C ASN A 25 6.34 -3.07 -11.44
N SER A 26 5.70 -3.93 -12.25
CA SER A 26 4.40 -3.63 -12.85
C SER A 26 3.24 -3.52 -11.84
N GLU A 27 3.34 -4.19 -10.70
CA GLU A 27 2.38 -4.10 -9.59
C GLU A 27 2.68 -2.84 -8.77
N ARG A 28 3.95 -2.66 -8.38
CA ARG A 28 4.44 -1.50 -7.62
C ARG A 28 4.08 -0.18 -8.29
N THR A 29 4.41 -0.01 -9.58
CA THR A 29 4.14 1.23 -10.32
C THR A 29 2.66 1.59 -10.28
N VAL A 30 1.75 0.62 -10.45
CA VAL A 30 0.31 0.92 -10.44
C VAL A 30 -0.15 1.36 -9.05
N ILE A 31 0.36 0.74 -7.98
CA ILE A 31 0.04 1.16 -6.60
C ILE A 31 0.59 2.57 -6.32
N GLU A 32 1.82 2.86 -6.74
CA GLU A 32 2.44 4.18 -6.59
C GLU A 32 1.64 5.27 -7.31
N GLU A 33 1.26 5.04 -8.56
CA GLU A 33 0.48 6.00 -9.34
C GLU A 33 -0.90 6.27 -8.71
N VAL A 34 -1.56 5.24 -8.18
CA VAL A 34 -2.88 5.40 -7.54
C VAL A 34 -2.76 6.09 -6.18
N PHE A 35 -1.95 5.56 -5.26
CA PHE A 35 -2.01 5.96 -3.84
C PHE A 35 -1.04 7.08 -3.47
N PHE A 36 0.04 7.27 -4.23
CA PHE A 36 1.05 8.30 -3.94
C PHE A 36 0.96 9.48 -4.91
N ARG A 37 0.54 9.23 -6.15
CA ARG A 37 0.39 10.28 -7.17
C ARG A 37 -1.07 10.66 -7.45
N GLY A 38 -2.03 9.96 -6.86
CA GLY A 38 -3.46 10.29 -6.97
C GLY A 38 -4.04 10.13 -8.37
N LYS A 39 -3.39 9.37 -9.26
CA LYS A 39 -3.88 9.16 -10.62
C LYS A 39 -5.00 8.13 -10.65
N ASN A 40 -5.98 8.36 -11.49
CA ASN A 40 -7.01 7.37 -11.78
C ASN A 40 -6.55 6.36 -12.84
N ILE A 41 -7.28 5.24 -12.92
CA ILE A 41 -6.98 4.12 -13.84
C ILE A 41 -6.88 4.56 -15.30
N THR A 42 -7.69 5.53 -15.72
CA THR A 42 -7.68 6.04 -17.10
C THR A 42 -6.40 6.80 -17.41
N GLN A 43 -5.92 7.65 -16.49
CA GLN A 43 -4.64 8.35 -16.65
C GLN A 43 -3.48 7.37 -16.71
N ILE A 44 -3.43 6.41 -15.78
CA ILE A 44 -2.37 5.39 -15.71
C ILE A 44 -2.36 4.53 -16.99
N SER A 45 -3.53 4.17 -17.49
CA SER A 45 -3.69 3.41 -18.73
C SER A 45 -3.08 4.13 -19.93
N LYS A 46 -3.30 5.45 -20.02
CA LYS A 46 -2.71 6.30 -21.07
C LYS A 46 -1.19 6.41 -20.92
N ASP A 47 -0.72 6.72 -19.72
CA ASP A 47 0.70 6.94 -19.42
C ASP A 47 1.53 5.68 -19.69
N LEU A 48 1.03 4.52 -19.27
CA LEU A 48 1.71 3.23 -19.41
C LEU A 48 1.42 2.54 -20.74
N LYS A 49 0.56 3.09 -21.59
CA LYS A 49 0.08 2.47 -22.86
C LYS A 49 -0.41 1.04 -22.66
N VAL A 50 -1.16 0.81 -21.58
CA VAL A 50 -1.66 -0.50 -21.17
C VAL A 50 -3.16 -0.40 -20.95
N SER A 51 -3.94 -1.43 -21.29
CA SER A 51 -5.40 -1.40 -21.13
C SER A 51 -5.82 -1.17 -19.67
N ARG A 52 -6.94 -0.46 -19.48
CA ARG A 52 -7.54 -0.24 -18.15
C ARG A 52 -7.77 -1.55 -17.38
N SER A 53 -8.19 -2.62 -18.07
CA SER A 53 -8.37 -3.95 -17.48
C SER A 53 -7.05 -4.52 -16.95
N CYS A 54 -5.95 -4.34 -17.67
CA CYS A 54 -4.63 -4.77 -17.21
C CYS A 54 -4.14 -3.92 -16.02
N ILE A 55 -4.40 -2.61 -16.01
CA ILE A 55 -4.12 -1.75 -14.84
C ILE A 55 -4.91 -2.23 -13.62
N ASN A 56 -6.22 -2.49 -13.75
CA ASN A 56 -7.05 -3.03 -12.68
C ASN A 56 -6.54 -4.39 -12.18
N TYR A 57 -6.13 -5.27 -13.08
CA TYR A 57 -5.53 -6.55 -12.71
C TYR A 57 -4.24 -6.37 -11.90
N ARG A 58 -3.33 -5.52 -12.36
CA ARG A 58 -2.05 -5.21 -11.68
C ARG A 58 -2.30 -4.59 -10.31
N LEU A 59 -3.26 -3.67 -10.19
CA LEU A 59 -3.64 -3.05 -8.93
C LEU A 59 -4.18 -4.09 -7.95
N LYS A 60 -5.15 -4.91 -8.36
CA LYS A 60 -5.75 -5.95 -7.51
C LYS A 60 -4.68 -6.95 -7.04
N LYS A 61 -3.85 -7.44 -7.96
CA LYS A 61 -2.80 -8.40 -7.66
C LYS A 61 -1.73 -7.81 -6.75
N GLY A 62 -1.26 -6.60 -7.07
CA GLY A 62 -0.28 -5.87 -6.27
C GLY A 62 -0.77 -5.62 -4.85
N MET A 63 -2.03 -5.20 -4.67
CA MET A 63 -2.61 -5.02 -3.34
C MET A 63 -2.70 -6.32 -2.54
N THR A 64 -3.08 -7.43 -3.19
CA THR A 64 -3.08 -8.76 -2.55
C THR A 64 -1.68 -9.17 -2.11
N ASN A 65 -0.68 -8.98 -2.96
CA ASN A 65 0.71 -9.33 -2.66
C ASN A 65 1.29 -8.43 -1.55
N LEU A 66 1.00 -7.13 -1.60
CA LEU A 66 1.44 -6.17 -0.59
C LEU A 66 0.88 -6.53 0.78
N LYS A 67 -0.41 -6.88 0.85
CA LYS A 67 -1.04 -7.35 2.10
C LYS A 67 -0.35 -8.58 2.67
N LYS A 68 -0.03 -9.58 1.82
CA LYS A 68 0.68 -10.79 2.25
C LYS A 68 2.05 -10.45 2.83
N LEU A 69 2.84 -9.65 2.12
CA LEU A 69 4.18 -9.24 2.56
C LEU A 69 4.16 -8.48 3.89
N ILE A 70 3.19 -7.57 4.07
CA ILE A 70 3.03 -6.85 5.33
C ILE A 70 2.67 -7.83 6.46
N VAL A 71 1.70 -8.72 6.23
CA VAL A 71 1.31 -9.74 7.23
C VAL A 71 2.47 -10.65 7.60
N GLU A 72 3.30 -11.06 6.63
CA GLU A 72 4.51 -11.85 6.87
C GLU A 72 5.56 -11.09 7.68
N GLU A 73 5.71 -9.78 7.46
CA GLU A 73 6.72 -8.97 8.15
C GLU A 73 6.36 -8.67 9.61
N ILE A 74 5.10 -8.30 9.88
CA ILE A 74 4.69 -7.89 11.24
C ILE A 74 3.90 -8.96 11.98
N GLY A 75 3.37 -9.98 11.31
CA GLY A 75 2.44 -10.94 11.89
C GLY A 75 1.03 -10.36 12.02
N VAL A 76 0.01 -11.21 11.85
CA VAL A 76 -1.42 -10.80 11.85
C VAL A 76 -1.80 -10.07 13.15
N ASP A 77 -1.35 -10.56 14.30
CA ASP A 77 -1.69 -10.02 15.61
C ASP A 77 -1.17 -8.59 15.81
N ASN A 78 -0.02 -8.25 15.22
CA ASN A 78 0.54 -6.90 15.29
C ASN A 78 -0.13 -5.94 14.29
N VAL A 79 -0.63 -6.43 13.14
CA VAL A 79 -1.46 -5.63 12.22
C VAL A 79 -2.71 -5.16 12.94
N GLU A 80 -3.40 -6.08 13.61
CA GLU A 80 -4.63 -5.77 14.33
C GLU A 80 -4.37 -4.81 15.50
N ARG A 81 -3.25 -4.99 16.21
CA ARG A 81 -2.80 -4.07 17.25
C ARG A 81 -2.51 -2.67 16.70
N LEU A 82 -1.80 -2.55 15.58
CA LEU A 82 -1.52 -1.28 14.91
C LEU A 82 -2.81 -0.55 14.47
N ILE A 83 -3.77 -1.28 13.90
CA ILE A 83 -5.07 -0.74 13.51
C ILE A 83 -5.84 -0.26 14.74
N LYS A 84 -5.94 -1.08 15.79
CA LYS A 84 -6.64 -0.74 17.04
C LYS A 84 -6.01 0.47 17.72
N SER A 85 -4.68 0.56 17.76
CA SER A 85 -3.96 1.71 18.31
C SER A 85 -4.25 2.98 17.53
N THR A 86 -4.31 2.89 16.20
CA THR A 86 -4.62 4.04 15.34
C THR A 86 -6.07 4.53 15.51
N ILE A 87 -7.02 3.60 15.67
CA ILE A 87 -8.46 3.90 15.86
C ILE A 87 -8.77 4.39 17.28
N LYS A 88 -8.18 3.79 18.33
CA LYS A 88 -8.40 4.20 19.74
C LYS A 88 -7.86 5.60 20.08
N LEU A 89 -7.05 6.17 19.21
CA LEU A 89 -6.51 7.52 19.35
C LEU A 89 -7.40 8.59 18.67
N HIS A 90 -8.48 8.17 17.99
CA HIS A 90 -9.60 9.00 17.55
C HIS A 90 -10.76 8.90 18.54
#